data_AF-A0A814WZM9-F1
#
_entry.id   AF-A0A814WZM9-F1
#
_cell.length_a   1.000
_cell.length_b   1.000
_cell.length_c   1.000
_cell.angle_alpha   90.00
_cell.angle_beta   90.00
_cell.angle_gamma   90.00
#
_symmetry.space_group_name_H-M   'P 1'
#
loop_
_entity.id
_entity.type
_entity.pdbx_description
1 polymer ?
#
loop_
_entity_poly.entity_id
_entity_poly.type
_entity_poly.pdbx_seq_one_letter_code
_entity_poly.pdbx_strand_id
1 'polypeptide(L)'
;MRCKTLNLTEDEIIILNNLSEAINKIIQKEYTTNFPLNIEMEDSIPISAKQLEITERRKQRYKLQREIITIAKKALKPAFKKHDVTKEEYKKIMKKVVTKAMYSHKVNHKSIGKMIDAYVKKYQSSHRHHSNSLT
;
A
#
# COMPACT_ATOMS: atom_id res chain seq x y z
N MET A 1 16.11 39.00 2.15
CA MET A 1 15.24 38.19 3.04
C MET A 1 16.03 36.96 3.49
N ARG A 2 16.48 36.89 4.75
CA ARG A 2 17.25 35.75 5.28
C ARG A 2 16.28 34.71 5.88
N CYS A 3 16.22 33.52 5.29
CA CYS A 3 15.51 32.39 5.88
C CYS A 3 16.24 31.95 7.15
N LYS A 4 15.56 31.94 8.29
CA LYS A 4 16.07 31.36 9.54
C LYS A 4 16.08 29.84 9.38
N THR A 5 17.25 29.22 9.37
CA THR A 5 17.37 27.79 9.62
C THR A 5 17.05 27.55 11.10
N LEU A 6 15.98 26.79 11.37
CA LEU A 6 15.64 26.33 12.71
C LEU A 6 16.65 25.24 13.08
N ASN A 7 17.62 25.60 13.92
CA ASN A 7 18.49 24.62 14.57
C ASN A 7 17.67 23.97 15.68
N LEU A 8 17.11 22.79 15.37
CA LEU A 8 16.42 21.96 16.35
C LEU A 8 17.41 21.56 17.44
N THR A 9 17.00 21.60 18.70
CA THR A 9 17.85 21.17 19.82
C THR A 9 18.03 19.65 19.77
N GLU A 10 19.11 19.14 20.38
CA GLU A 10 19.40 17.70 20.38
C GLU A 10 18.24 16.89 20.99
N ASP A 11 17.58 17.42 22.01
CA ASP A 11 16.41 16.82 22.64
C ASP A 11 15.21 16.72 21.68
N GLU A 12 14.96 17.74 20.87
CA GLU A 12 13.90 17.74 19.85
C GLU A 12 14.20 16.68 18.77
N ILE A 13 15.46 16.54 18.37
CA ILE A 13 15.90 15.52 17.40
C ILE A 13 15.69 14.11 17.96
N ILE A 14 16.03 13.88 19.22
CA ILE A 14 15.83 12.58 19.90
C ILE A 14 14.34 12.24 19.99
N ILE A 15 13.49 13.20 20.37
CA ILE A 15 12.04 13.02 20.43
C ILE A 15 11.48 12.68 19.05
N LEU A 16 11.90 13.40 17.99
CA LEU A 16 11.45 13.15 16.63
C LEU A 16 11.89 11.78 16.11
N ASN A 17 13.09 11.34 16.45
CA ASN A 17 13.58 10.00 16.09
C ASN A 17 12.80 8.90 16.81
N ASN A 18 12.54 9.05 18.10
CA ASN A 18 11.73 8.10 18.89
C ASN A 18 10.29 8.01 18.37
N LEU A 19 9.69 9.16 17.99
CA LEU A 19 8.36 9.20 17.37
C LEU A 19 8.36 8.54 15.99
N SER A 20 9.39 8.80 15.17
CA SER A 20 9.57 8.14 13.87
C SER A 20 9.67 6.63 14.03
N GLU A 21 10.45 6.16 15.01
CA GLU A 21 10.62 4.73 15.30
C GLU A 21 9.32 4.09 15.82
N ALA A 22 8.58 4.78 16.68
CA ALA A 22 7.27 4.33 17.17
C ALA A 22 6.24 4.25 16.04
N ILE A 23 6.20 5.24 15.14
CA ILE A 23 5.35 5.24 13.95
C ILE A 23 5.72 4.07 13.03
N ASN A 24 7.02 3.83 12.81
CA ASN A 24 7.48 2.70 12.00
C ASN A 24 7.10 1.35 12.64
N LYS A 25 7.18 1.20 13.97
CA LYS A 25 6.73 -0.02 14.68
C LYS A 25 5.22 -0.25 14.53
N ILE A 26 4.41 0.80 14.63
CA ILE A 26 2.95 0.72 14.41
C ILE A 26 2.64 0.28 12.99
N ILE A 27 3.31 0.90 12.01
CA ILE A 27 3.17 0.58 10.59
C ILE A 27 3.54 -0.89 10.32
N GLN A 28 4.68 -1.36 10.86
CA GLN A 28 5.11 -2.76 10.70
C GLN A 28 4.10 -3.72 11.34
N LYS A 29 3.61 -3.43 12.54
CA LYS A 29 2.58 -4.24 13.22
C LYS A 29 1.28 -4.31 12.40
N GLU A 30 0.85 -3.22 11.78
CA GLU A 30 -0.35 -3.19 10.93
C GLU A 30 -0.16 -4.02 9.65
N TYR A 31 1.06 -4.10 9.11
CA TYR A 31 1.37 -4.98 7.98
C TYR A 31 1.53 -6.46 8.38
N THR A 32 2.07 -6.79 9.56
CA THR A 32 2.26 -8.17 10.02
C THR A 32 0.98 -8.80 10.58
N THR A 33 0.13 -8.04 11.25
CA THR A 33 -1.17 -8.52 11.77
C THR A 33 -2.21 -8.77 10.68
N ASN A 34 -2.16 -8.00 9.59
CA ASN A 34 -3.06 -8.19 8.43
C ASN A 34 -2.51 -9.17 7.38
N PHE A 35 -1.24 -9.56 7.47
CA PHE A 35 -0.56 -10.56 6.64
C PHE A 35 0.57 -11.20 7.46
N PRO A 36 0.46 -12.46 7.94
CA PRO A 36 1.43 -13.01 8.88
C PRO A 36 2.80 -13.15 8.21
N LEU A 37 3.71 -12.25 8.57
CA LEU A 37 5.14 -12.25 8.27
C LEU A 37 5.86 -12.27 9.61
N ASN A 38 6.25 -13.47 10.07
CA ASN A 38 7.34 -13.58 11.02
C ASN A 38 8.64 -13.47 10.22
N ILE A 39 9.23 -12.27 10.18
CA ILE A 39 10.62 -12.04 9.77
C ILE A 39 11.37 -11.67 11.04
N GLU A 40 11.61 -12.64 11.92
CA GLU A 40 12.56 -12.51 13.03
C GLU A 40 13.17 -13.88 13.34
N MET A 41 13.70 -14.60 12.34
CA MET A 41 14.50 -15.82 12.58
C MET A 41 15.43 -16.10 11.38
N GLU A 42 16.42 -15.26 11.17
CA GLU A 42 17.62 -15.59 10.38
C GLU A 42 18.75 -15.20 11.34
N ASP A 43 19.43 -16.12 12.03
CA ASP A 43 20.77 -16.54 11.56
C ASP A 43 21.33 -17.83 12.26
N SER A 44 20.52 -18.64 12.96
CA SER A 44 21.08 -19.74 13.79
C SER A 44 20.56 -21.17 13.55
N ILE A 45 19.64 -21.41 12.60
CA ILE A 45 18.99 -22.73 12.45
C ILE A 45 19.17 -23.25 11.02
N PRO A 46 19.63 -24.50 10.83
CA PRO A 46 19.80 -25.08 9.50
C PRO A 46 18.42 -25.16 8.81
N ILE A 47 18.28 -24.39 7.73
CA ILE A 47 17.02 -24.30 7.00
C ILE A 47 16.86 -25.62 6.24
N SER A 48 15.91 -26.45 6.67
CA SER A 48 15.51 -27.66 5.93
C SER A 48 15.24 -27.29 4.46
N ALA A 49 15.62 -28.15 3.51
CA ALA A 49 15.40 -27.91 2.07
C ALA A 49 13.95 -27.50 1.76
N LYS A 50 12.98 -28.05 2.49
CA LYS A 50 11.56 -27.70 2.41
C LYS A 50 11.26 -26.27 2.91
N GLN A 51 11.95 -25.83 3.94
CA GLN A 51 11.80 -24.49 4.50
C GLN A 51 12.40 -23.42 3.55
N LEU A 52 13.51 -23.71 2.89
CA LEU A 52 14.06 -22.84 1.84
C LEU A 52 13.07 -22.67 0.68
N GLU A 53 12.45 -23.76 0.22
CA GLU A 53 11.45 -23.72 -0.86
C GLU A 53 10.24 -22.86 -0.51
N ILE A 54 9.73 -22.98 0.72
CA ILE A 54 8.63 -22.16 1.24
C ILE A 54 9.03 -20.69 1.30
N THR A 55 10.25 -20.40 1.80
CA THR A 55 10.78 -19.03 1.88
C THR A 55 10.91 -18.39 0.50
N GLU A 56 11.45 -19.09 -0.50
CA GLU A 56 11.57 -18.58 -1.86
C GLU A 56 10.20 -18.31 -2.51
N ARG A 57 9.24 -19.22 -2.32
CA ARG A 57 7.85 -19.01 -2.78
C ARG A 57 7.22 -17.78 -2.14
N ARG A 58 7.47 -17.54 -0.85
CA ARG A 58 7.00 -16.34 -0.14
C ARG A 58 7.66 -15.06 -0.66
N LYS A 59 8.98 -15.06 -0.88
CA LYS A 59 9.72 -13.93 -1.47
C LYS A 59 9.15 -13.54 -2.84
N GLN A 60 8.85 -14.53 -3.67
CA GLN A 60 8.24 -14.31 -4.99
C GLN A 60 6.84 -13.70 -4.89
N ARG A 61 5.98 -14.21 -3.99
CA ARG A 61 4.64 -13.65 -3.73
C ARG A 61 4.71 -12.21 -3.23
N TYR A 62 5.65 -11.91 -2.34
CA TYR A 62 5.87 -10.56 -1.84
C TYR A 62 6.33 -9.60 -2.94
N LYS A 63 7.28 -10.01 -3.79
CA LYS A 63 7.74 -9.22 -4.94
C LYS A 63 6.56 -8.87 -5.86
N LEU A 64 5.71 -9.85 -6.16
CA LEU A 64 4.51 -9.66 -6.97
C LEU A 64 3.54 -8.65 -6.35
N GLN A 65 3.25 -8.79 -5.04
CA GLN A 65 2.39 -7.85 -4.32
C GLN A 65 2.94 -6.42 -4.36
N ARG A 66 4.25 -6.24 -4.13
CA ARG A 66 4.90 -4.92 -4.21
C ARG A 66 4.76 -4.29 -5.58
N GLU A 67 4.94 -5.09 -6.63
CA GLU A 67 4.81 -4.62 -8.01
C GLU A 67 3.38 -4.19 -8.32
N ILE A 68 2.39 -5.04 -8.01
CA ILE A 68 0.96 -4.75 -8.18
C ILE A 68 0.59 -3.45 -7.44
N ILE A 69 1.00 -3.30 -6.18
CA ILE A 69 0.73 -2.11 -5.37
C ILE A 69 1.36 -0.87 -6.00
N THR A 70 2.59 -0.98 -6.49
CA THR A 70 3.29 0.14 -7.14
C THR A 70 2.56 0.60 -8.40
N ILE A 71 2.14 -0.34 -9.24
CA ILE A 71 1.37 -0.07 -10.46
C ILE A 71 0.02 0.56 -10.10
N ALA A 72 -0.69 -0.04 -9.14
CA ALA A 72 -2.01 0.43 -8.73
C ALA A 72 -1.97 1.84 -8.16
N LYS A 73 -0.97 2.15 -7.30
CA LYS A 73 -0.75 3.50 -6.78
C LYS A 73 -0.50 4.51 -7.91
N LYS A 74 0.36 4.17 -8.88
CA LYS A 74 0.65 5.05 -10.02
C LYS A 74 -0.61 5.35 -10.85
N ALA A 75 -1.41 4.32 -11.14
CA ALA A 75 -2.64 4.46 -11.91
C ALA A 75 -3.76 5.21 -11.17
N LEU A 76 -3.87 5.04 -9.84
CA LEU A 76 -4.93 5.65 -9.03
C LEU A 76 -4.61 7.10 -8.59
N LYS A 77 -3.32 7.48 -8.54
CA LYS A 77 -2.85 8.83 -8.19
C LYS A 77 -3.55 9.97 -8.96
N PRO A 78 -3.70 9.94 -10.30
CA PRO A 78 -4.38 11.01 -11.03
C PRO A 78 -5.86 11.17 -10.64
N ALA A 79 -6.58 10.06 -10.40
CA ALA A 79 -7.98 10.10 -9.97
C ALA A 79 -8.11 10.74 -8.58
N PHE A 80 -7.20 10.42 -7.65
CA PHE A 80 -7.19 11.04 -6.32
C PHE A 80 -6.86 12.54 -6.38
N LYS A 81 -5.90 12.95 -7.23
CA LYS A 81 -5.54 14.36 -7.42
C LYS A 81 -6.70 15.19 -7.99
N LYS A 82 -7.56 14.59 -8.80
CA LYS A 82 -8.76 15.22 -9.37
C LYS A 82 -9.97 15.22 -8.43
N HIS A 83 -9.85 14.63 -7.25
CA HIS A 83 -10.97 14.39 -6.32
C HIS A 83 -12.10 13.54 -6.93
N ASP A 84 -11.79 12.70 -7.93
CA ASP A 84 -12.74 11.74 -8.51
C ASP A 84 -13.11 10.62 -7.52
N VAL A 85 -12.26 10.40 -6.51
CA VAL A 85 -12.41 9.40 -5.46
C VAL A 85 -11.98 9.97 -4.11
N THR A 86 -12.73 9.64 -3.06
CA THR A 86 -12.42 9.98 -1.68
C THR A 86 -11.33 9.06 -1.09
N LYS A 87 -10.78 9.42 0.07
CA LYS A 87 -9.77 8.60 0.78
C LYS A 87 -10.28 7.19 1.09
N GLU A 88 -11.55 7.04 1.45
CA GLU A 88 -12.13 5.74 1.80
C GLU A 88 -12.39 4.88 0.56
N GLU A 89 -12.78 5.50 -0.56
CA GLU A 89 -12.91 4.80 -1.84
C GLU A 89 -11.55 4.39 -2.38
N TYR A 90 -10.54 5.24 -2.29
CA TYR A 90 -9.16 4.92 -2.65
C TYR A 90 -8.70 3.61 -1.98
N LYS A 91 -8.89 3.49 -0.65
CA LYS A 91 -8.55 2.28 0.11
C LYS A 91 -9.34 1.07 -0.38
N LYS A 92 -10.65 1.22 -0.62
CA LYS A 92 -11.53 0.14 -1.11
C LYS A 92 -11.12 -0.35 -2.51
N ILE A 93 -10.81 0.57 -3.42
CA ILE A 93 -10.34 0.27 -4.77
C ILE A 93 -9.00 -0.44 -4.70
N MET A 94 -8.05 0.09 -3.91
CA MET A 94 -6.72 -0.52 -3.73
C MET A 94 -6.83 -1.96 -3.22
N LYS A 95 -7.62 -2.19 -2.16
CA LYS A 95 -7.85 -3.53 -1.60
C LYS A 95 -8.40 -4.49 -2.67
N LYS A 96 -9.48 -4.09 -3.37
CA LYS A 96 -10.12 -4.93 -4.41
C LYS A 96 -9.18 -5.26 -5.57
N VAL A 97 -8.45 -4.25 -6.06
CA VAL A 97 -7.54 -4.39 -7.20
C VAL A 97 -6.36 -5.27 -6.83
N VAL A 98 -5.72 -5.03 -5.69
CA VAL A 98 -4.57 -5.84 -5.24
C VAL A 98 -4.97 -7.29 -5.04
N THR A 99 -6.06 -7.55 -4.32
CA THR A 99 -6.57 -8.91 -4.12
C THR A 99 -6.85 -9.60 -5.46
N LYS A 100 -7.59 -8.94 -6.37
CA LYS A 100 -7.97 -9.56 -7.65
C LYS A 100 -6.78 -9.74 -8.61
N ALA A 101 -5.84 -8.80 -8.64
CA ALA A 101 -4.63 -8.90 -9.46
C ALA A 101 -3.67 -9.96 -8.91
N MET A 102 -3.59 -10.17 -7.59
CA MET A 102 -2.71 -11.16 -6.97
C MET A 102 -3.10 -12.61 -7.31
N TYR A 103 -4.40 -12.88 -7.47
CA TYR A 103 -4.91 -14.18 -7.92
C TYR A 103 -4.93 -14.32 -9.45
N SER A 104 -4.64 -13.25 -10.21
CA SER A 104 -4.53 -13.33 -11.66
C SER A 104 -3.19 -13.94 -12.06
N HIS A 105 -3.21 -14.90 -12.99
CA HIS A 105 -2.01 -15.50 -13.56
C HIS A 105 -1.21 -14.56 -14.47
N LYS A 106 -1.79 -13.43 -14.90
CA LYS A 106 -1.16 -12.45 -15.80
C LYS A 106 -1.22 -11.05 -15.19
N VAL A 107 -0.13 -10.62 -14.56
CA VAL A 107 0.02 -9.29 -13.99
C VAL A 107 0.62 -8.36 -15.05
N ASN A 108 -0.18 -7.42 -15.54
CA ASN A 108 0.23 -6.44 -16.53
C ASN A 108 -0.21 -5.04 -16.09
N HIS A 109 0.59 -4.01 -16.40
CA HIS A 109 0.22 -2.62 -16.10
C HIS A 109 -1.14 -2.24 -16.70
N LYS A 110 -1.40 -2.69 -17.93
CA LYS A 110 -2.66 -2.40 -18.66
C LYS A 110 -3.88 -3.02 -18.00
N SER A 111 -3.79 -4.27 -17.51
CA SER A 111 -4.95 -4.94 -16.88
C SER A 111 -5.29 -4.28 -15.54
N ILE A 112 -4.28 -3.92 -14.73
CA ILE A 112 -4.46 -3.19 -13.47
C ILE A 112 -5.08 -1.81 -13.72
N GLY A 113 -4.59 -1.07 -14.73
CA GLY A 113 -5.17 0.22 -15.13
C GLY A 113 -6.65 0.11 -15.46
N LYS A 114 -7.03 -0.84 -16.32
CA LYS A 114 -8.45 -1.09 -16.68
C LYS A 114 -9.32 -1.42 -15.46
N MET A 115 -8.80 -2.22 -14.52
CA MET A 115 -9.53 -2.53 -13.28
C MET A 115 -9.76 -1.27 -12.45
N ILE A 116 -8.73 -0.44 -12.29
CA ILE A 116 -8.81 0.82 -11.56
C ILE A 116 -9.82 1.75 -12.23
N ASP A 117 -9.72 1.95 -13.54
CA ASP A 117 -10.61 2.83 -14.30
C ASP A 117 -12.08 2.39 -14.16
N ALA A 118 -12.34 1.08 -14.22
CA ALA A 118 -13.68 0.54 -14.02
C ALA A 118 -14.22 0.81 -12.61
N TYR A 119 -13.38 0.66 -11.58
CA TYR A 119 -13.78 0.95 -10.21
C TYR A 119 -13.99 2.45 -9.97
N VAL A 120 -13.10 3.32 -10.47
CA VAL A 120 -13.24 4.78 -10.38
C VAL A 120 -14.53 5.23 -11.06
N LYS A 121 -14.78 4.76 -12.29
CA LYS A 121 -16.02 5.08 -13.03
C LYS A 121 -17.28 4.67 -12.28
N LYS A 122 -17.26 3.52 -11.59
CA LYS A 122 -18.37 3.07 -10.74
C LYS A 122 -18.64 4.06 -9.60
N TYR A 123 -17.61 4.50 -8.90
CA TYR A 123 -17.76 5.48 -7.81
C TYR A 123 -18.21 6.84 -8.32
N GLN A 124 -17.61 7.36 -9.40
CA GLN A 124 -18.05 8.62 -10.04
C GLN A 124 -19.53 8.59 -10.42
N SER A 125 -20.01 7.49 -11.00
CA SER A 125 -21.41 7.34 -11.36
C SER A 125 -22.30 7.35 -10.11
N SER A 126 -21.87 6.66 -9.05
CA SER A 126 -22.57 6.65 -7.76
C SER A 126 -22.70 8.05 -7.15
N HIS A 127 -21.64 8.87 -7.22
CA HIS A 127 -21.68 10.25 -6.72
C HIS A 127 -22.71 11.11 -7.47
N ARG A 128 -22.77 10.98 -8.80
CA ARG A 128 -23.73 11.71 -9.63
C ARG A 128 -25.19 11.32 -9.36
N HIS A 129 -25.45 10.03 -9.16
CA HIS A 129 -26.80 9.58 -8.82
C HIS A 129 -27.22 10.01 -7.42
N HIS A 130 -26.28 10.07 -6.47
CA HIS A 130 -26.57 10.57 -5.13
C HIS A 130 -26.85 12.08 -5.14
N SER A 131 -26.08 12.88 -5.88
CA SER A 131 -26.32 14.33 -5.97
C SER A 131 -27.66 14.68 -6.60
N ASN A 132 -28.08 13.94 -7.64
CA ASN A 132 -29.34 14.19 -8.34
C ASN A 132 -30.58 13.68 -7.59
N SER A 133 -30.39 12.86 -6.54
CA SER A 133 -31.49 12.37 -5.68
C SER A 133 -31.85 13.33 -4.56
N LEU A 134 -31.04 14.36 -4.32
CA LEU A 134 -31.17 15.33 -3.22
C LEU A 134 -31.70 16.70 -3.69
N THR A 135 -32.02 16.83 -4.97
CA THR A 135 -32.65 17.99 -5.63
C THR A 135 -34.04 17.63 -6.08
#